data_AF-A0AAX1WKU9-F1
#
_entry.id   AF-A0AAX1WKU9-F1
#
_cell.length_a   1.000
_cell.length_b   1.000
_cell.length_c   1.000
_cell.angle_alpha   90.00
_cell.angle_beta   90.00
_cell.angle_gamma   90.00
#
_symmetry.space_group_name_H-M   'P 1'
#
loop_
_entity.id
_entity.type
_entity.pdbx_description
1 polymer ?
#
loop_
_entity_poly.entity_id
_entity_poly.type
_entity_poly.pdbx_seq_one_letter_code
_entity_poly.pdbx_strand_id
1 'polypeptide(L)'
;MTLHAEEHDYGPPVSVCLNKHTIPYINTMIPAENIVNDAYLTCQGVVDEWNRERESLPKEMVIKQNKELRDMYIRMIEIRRKASAHKK
;
A
#
# COMPACT_ATOMS: atom_id res chain seq x y z
N MET A 1 32.68 9.04 -2.53
CA MET A 1 31.62 8.28 -1.84
C MET A 1 30.37 9.13 -1.86
N THR A 2 29.47 8.87 -2.81
CA THR A 2 28.16 9.51 -2.87
C THR A 2 27.31 8.95 -1.74
N LEU A 3 26.95 9.82 -0.79
CA LEU A 3 25.92 9.55 0.21
C LEU A 3 24.59 9.39 -0.53
N HIS A 4 24.25 8.16 -0.93
CA HIS A 4 22.85 7.79 -1.06
C HIS A 4 22.31 7.80 0.37
N ALA A 5 21.53 8.83 0.71
CA ALA A 5 20.69 8.75 1.89
C ALA A 5 19.94 7.43 1.79
N GLU A 6 20.11 6.54 2.77
CA GLU A 6 19.21 5.41 2.92
C GLU A 6 17.81 6.00 2.90
N GLU A 7 17.01 5.62 1.91
CA GLU A 7 15.62 6.03 1.79
C GLU A 7 14.93 5.41 3.02
N HIS A 8 14.95 6.14 4.13
CA HIS A 8 14.32 5.68 5.36
C HIS A 8 12.83 5.51 5.02
N ASP A 9 12.40 4.26 4.97
CA ASP A 9 11.02 3.89 4.76
C ASP A 9 10.23 4.33 6.00
N TYR A 10 9.77 5.58 6.00
CA TYR A 10 8.96 6.15 7.07
C TYR A 10 7.53 5.60 6.98
N GLY A 11 7.06 4.97 8.06
CA GLY A 11 5.68 4.51 8.21
C GLY A 11 5.56 3.15 8.88
N PRO A 12 4.34 2.70 9.20
CA PRO A 12 4.09 1.34 9.66
C PRO A 12 4.62 0.30 8.66
N PRO A 13 5.18 -0.84 9.11
CA PRO A 13 5.73 -1.88 8.24
C PRO A 13 4.78 -2.31 7.11
N VAL A 14 3.48 -2.37 7.39
CA VAL A 14 2.45 -2.69 6.39
C VAL A 14 2.44 -1.69 5.23
N SER A 15 2.51 -0.39 5.52
CA SER A 15 2.52 0.67 4.50
C SER A 15 3.81 0.66 3.68
N VAL A 16 4.94 0.38 4.33
CA VAL A 16 6.25 0.24 3.68
C VAL A 16 6.21 -0.90 2.66
N CYS A 17 5.76 -2.09 3.07
CA CYS A 17 5.63 -3.22 2.17
C CYS A 17 4.65 -2.94 1.02
N LEU A 18 3.46 -2.41 1.33
CA LEU A 18 2.47 -2.08 0.30
C LEU A 18 3.00 -1.02 -0.67
N ASN A 19 3.71 0.00 -0.21
CA ASN A 19 4.32 1.01 -1.09
C ASN A 19 5.33 0.41 -2.06
N LYS A 20 6.22 -0.45 -1.56
CA LYS A 20 7.22 -1.17 -2.37
C LYS A 20 6.59 -1.99 -3.50
N HIS A 21 5.40 -2.56 -3.24
CA HIS A 21 4.70 -3.43 -4.19
C HIS A 21 3.58 -2.76 -4.99
N THR A 22 3.26 -1.48 -4.73
CA THR A 22 2.22 -0.74 -5.48
C THR A 22 2.79 0.42 -6.28
N ILE A 23 3.71 1.21 -5.71
CA ILE A 23 4.23 2.45 -6.33
C ILE A 23 4.89 2.19 -7.70
N PRO A 24 5.75 1.15 -7.86
CA PRO A 24 6.37 0.88 -9.16
C PRO A 24 5.38 0.59 -10.29
N TYR A 25 4.18 0.12 -9.95
CA TYR A 25 3.16 -0.29 -10.92
C TYR A 25 2.12 0.79 -11.23
N ILE A 26 2.23 1.98 -10.63
CA ILE A 26 1.26 3.07 -10.78
C ILE A 26 1.00 3.40 -12.25
N ASN A 27 2.01 3.45 -13.11
CA ASN A 27 1.82 3.87 -14.51
C ASN A 27 1.59 2.71 -15.50
N THR A 28 1.37 1.49 -14.99
CA THR A 28 1.05 0.33 -15.84
C THR A 28 -0.42 0.33 -16.27
N MET A 29 -0.75 -0.54 -17.23
CA MET A 29 -2.13 -0.78 -17.66
C MET A 29 -2.89 -1.76 -16.75
N ILE A 30 -2.23 -2.34 -15.74
CA ILE A 30 -2.84 -3.29 -14.80
C ILE A 30 -3.92 -2.56 -13.98
N PRO A 31 -5.13 -3.11 -13.78
CA PRO A 31 -6.12 -2.50 -12.89
C PRO A 31 -5.55 -2.20 -11.50
N ALA A 32 -5.90 -1.04 -10.91
CA ALA A 32 -5.39 -0.64 -9.60
C ALA A 32 -5.72 -1.66 -8.51
N GLU A 33 -6.92 -2.25 -8.57
CA GLU A 33 -7.35 -3.31 -7.67
C GLU A 33 -6.43 -4.55 -7.74
N ASN A 34 -6.02 -4.97 -8.93
CA ASN A 34 -5.14 -6.13 -9.09
C ASN A 34 -3.76 -5.85 -8.51
N ILE A 35 -3.19 -4.66 -8.77
CA ILE A 35 -1.91 -4.24 -8.18
C ILE A 35 -1.97 -4.30 -6.64
N VAL A 36 -3.05 -3.79 -6.05
CA VAL A 36 -3.22 -3.78 -4.60
C VAL A 36 -3.41 -5.20 -4.06
N ASN A 37 -4.26 -6.02 -4.68
CA ASN A 37 -4.47 -7.41 -4.24
C ASN A 37 -3.16 -8.21 -4.29
N ASP A 38 -2.37 -8.09 -5.37
CA ASP A 38 -1.08 -8.77 -5.51
C ASP A 38 -0.07 -8.28 -4.45
N ALA A 39 -0.09 -6.97 -4.13
CA ALA A 39 0.72 -6.42 -3.05
C ALA A 39 0.31 -6.98 -1.68
N TYR A 40 -0.98 -7.12 -1.38
CA TYR A 40 -1.46 -7.73 -0.15
C TYR A 40 -1.06 -9.20 -0.02
N LEU A 41 -1.14 -9.98 -1.11
CA LEU A 41 -0.67 -11.36 -1.15
C LEU A 41 0.83 -11.46 -0.90
N THR A 42 1.61 -10.56 -1.52
CA THR A 42 3.07 -10.52 -1.34
C THR A 42 3.45 -10.12 0.09
N CYS A 43 2.70 -9.18 0.67
CA CYS A 43 2.94 -8.64 2.01
C CYS A 43 2.21 -9.41 3.12
N GLN A 44 1.67 -10.61 2.85
CA GLN A 44 0.78 -11.32 3.77
C GLN A 44 1.36 -11.46 5.18
N GLY A 45 2.64 -11.82 5.31
CA GLY A 45 3.28 -11.97 6.64
C GLY A 45 3.29 -10.67 7.46
N VAL A 46 3.53 -9.53 6.81
CA VAL A 46 3.51 -8.19 7.43
C VAL A 46 2.08 -7.76 7.75
N VAL A 47 1.13 -8.08 6.88
CA VAL A 47 -0.30 -7.82 7.10
C VAL A 47 -0.82 -8.63 8.29
N ASP A 48 -0.40 -9.89 8.41
CA ASP A 48 -0.78 -10.75 9.53
C ASP A 48 -0.20 -10.23 10.85
N GLU A 49 1.04 -9.77 10.86
CA GLU A 49 1.65 -9.14 12.04
C GLU A 49 0.92 -7.86 12.44
N TRP A 50 0.64 -6.99 11.47
CA TRP A 50 -0.15 -5.77 11.68
C TRP A 50 -1.56 -6.06 12.21
N ASN A 51 -2.17 -7.18 11.82
CA ASN A 51 -3.45 -7.63 12.38
C ASN A 51 -3.28 -8.15 13.81
N ARG A 52 -2.22 -8.92 14.09
CA ARG A 52 -1.90 -9.43 15.44
C ARG A 52 -1.71 -8.29 16.44
N GLU A 53 -0.96 -7.25 16.08
CA GLU A 53 -0.75 -6.06 16.93
C GLU A 53 -2.05 -5.34 17.30
N ARG A 54 -3.09 -5.51 16.48
CA ARG A 54 -4.41 -4.89 16.66
C ARG A 54 -5.49 -5.86 17.13
N GLU A 55 -5.12 -7.06 17.58
CA GLU A 55 -6.08 -8.06 18.09
C GLU A 55 -6.84 -7.60 19.34
N SER A 56 -6.28 -6.66 20.09
CA SER A 56 -6.94 -6.06 21.26
C SER A 56 -8.07 -5.09 20.89
N LEU A 57 -8.15 -4.67 19.62
CA LEU A 57 -9.20 -3.78 19.13
C LEU A 57 -10.49 -4.56 18.81
N PRO A 58 -11.66 -3.89 18.81
CA PRO A 58 -12.90 -4.50 18.34
C PRO A 58 -12.76 -5.03 16.91
N LYS A 59 -13.22 -6.27 16.67
CA LYS A 59 -13.08 -6.94 15.36
C LYS A 59 -13.65 -6.11 14.21
N GLU A 60 -14.81 -5.48 14.41
CA GLU A 60 -15.43 -4.60 13.40
C GLU A 60 -14.52 -3.43 13.00
N MET A 61 -13.77 -2.89 13.97
CA MET A 61 -12.89 -1.76 13.78
C MET A 61 -11.68 -2.18 12.94
N VAL A 62 -11.08 -3.33 13.24
CA VAL A 62 -9.96 -3.88 12.48
C VAL A 62 -10.38 -4.16 11.03
N ILE A 63 -11.54 -4.79 10.83
CA ILE A 63 -12.09 -5.06 9.50
C ILE A 63 -12.32 -3.76 8.73
N LYS A 64 -12.93 -2.75 9.36
CA LYS A 64 -13.18 -1.44 8.76
C LYS A 64 -11.86 -0.74 8.36
N GLN A 65 -10.89 -0.66 9.26
CA GLN A 65 -9.59 -0.04 9.00
C GLN A 65 -8.83 -0.74 7.87
N ASN A 66 -8.87 -2.08 7.83
CA ASN A 66 -8.21 -2.83 6.77
C ASN A 66 -8.84 -2.57 5.40
N LYS A 67 -10.17 -2.48 5.36
CA LYS A 67 -10.89 -2.08 4.15
C LYS A 67 -10.53 -0.66 3.72
N GLU A 68 -10.56 0.29 4.65
CA GLU A 68 -10.23 1.70 4.37
C GLU A 68 -8.79 1.86 3.86
N LEU A 69 -7.83 1.12 4.42
CA LEU A 69 -6.45 1.11 3.96
C LEU A 69 -6.33 0.57 2.53
N ARG A 70 -7.01 -0.55 2.23
CA ARG A 70 -7.03 -1.13 0.89
C ARG A 70 -7.62 -0.15 -0.13
N ASP A 71 -8.78 0.43 0.19
CA ASP A 71 -9.48 1.38 -0.67
C ASP A 71 -8.64 2.65 -0.89
N MET A 72 -7.89 3.10 0.13
CA MET A 72 -6.94 4.21 0.02
C MET A 72 -5.86 3.92 -1.02
N TYR A 73 -5.26 2.72 -1.04
CA TYR A 73 -4.22 2.36 -2.02
C TYR A 73 -4.75 2.31 -3.45
N ILE A 74 -5.94 1.75 -3.65
CA ILE A 74 -6.59 1.71 -4.97
C ILE A 74 -6.79 3.15 -5.47
N ARG A 75 -7.41 4.01 -4.64
CA ARG A 75 -7.68 5.40 -4.99
C ARG A 75 -6.38 6.21 -5.23
N MET A 76 -5.34 5.94 -4.46
CA MET A 76 -4.03 6.58 -4.62
C MET A 76 -3.44 6.30 -6.00
N ILE A 77 -3.47 5.05 -6.46
CA ILE A 77 -2.99 4.67 -7.80
C ILE A 77 -3.80 5.38 -8.88
N GLU A 78 -5.13 5.35 -8.79
CA GLU A 78 -6.02 5.99 -9.78
C GLU A 78 -5.79 7.50 -9.89
N ILE A 79 -5.66 8.20 -8.76
CA ILE A 79 -5.40 9.65 -8.74
C ILE A 79 -4.05 9.94 -9.37
N ARG A 80 -3.00 9.18 -9.03
CA ARG A 80 -1.66 9.40 -9.60
C ARG A 80 -1.61 9.11 -11.10
N ARG A 81 -2.37 8.13 -11.59
CA ARG A 81 -2.55 7.90 -13.04
C ARG A 81 -3.20 9.08 -13.73
N LYS A 82 -4.32 9.58 -13.20
CA LYS A 82 -5.03 10.75 -13.74
C LYS A 82 -4.10 11.97 -13.80
N ALA A 83 -3.40 12.26 -12.71
CA ALA A 83 -2.45 13.37 -12.64
C ALA A 83 -1.31 13.24 -13.66
N SER A 84 -0.81 12.02 -13.91
CA SER A 84 0.24 11.76 -14.90
C SER A 84 -0.26 11.90 -16.34
N ALA A 85 -1.53 11.55 -16.60
CA ALA A 85 -2.16 11.75 -17.90
C ALA A 85 -2.37 13.25 -18.23
N HIS A 86 -2.67 14.08 -17.22
CA HIS A 86 -2.83 15.53 -17.37
C HIS A 86 -1.51 16.31 -17.52
N LYS A 87 -0.35 15.66 -17.34
CA LYS A 87 0.98 16.26 -17.57
C LYS A 87 1.47 16.10 -19.02
N LYS A 88 0.74 15.38 -19.86
CA LYS A 88 0.98 15.26 -21.31
C LYS A 88 0.17 16.30 -22.06
#